data_AF-A0A3M7PRY4-F1
#
_entry.id   AF-A0A3M7PRY4-F1
#
_cell.length_a   1.000
_cell.length_b   1.000
_cell.length_c   1.000
_cell.angle_alpha   90.00
_cell.angle_beta   90.00
_cell.angle_gamma   90.00
#
_symmetry.space_group_name_H-M   'P 1'
#
loop_
_entity.id
_entity.type
_entity.pdbx_description
1 polymer ?
#
loop_
_entity_poly.entity_id
_entity_poly.type
_entity_poly.pdbx_seq_one_letter_code
_entity_poly.pdbx_strand_id
1 'polypeptide(L)'
;VSGYSGGRTPNPTYESICSGSTGHAEVVQVEYNPTVIDTEKILEVFFFVHDPTQLNRQGNDVGTQYRSAVFYHNDEQKTLAQKLIDELNASGKLKSKVVTEVTKFEKFFPAEDYHQDYFNRNPGQGYCAAVVRPKVEKFLKTYKEYLI
;
A
#
# COMPACT_ATOMS: atom_id res chain seq x y z
N VAL A 1 -10.75 0.03 -1.27
CA VAL A 1 -10.98 0.26 -2.72
C VAL A 1 -9.65 0.45 -3.42
N SER A 2 -9.36 -0.29 -4.49
CA SER A 2 -8.13 -0.12 -5.27
C SER A 2 -8.23 1.11 -6.18
N GLY A 3 -7.13 1.85 -6.37
CA GLY A 3 -7.13 3.04 -7.21
C GLY A 3 -5.77 3.71 -7.35
N TYR A 4 -5.81 4.98 -7.74
CA TYR A 4 -4.64 5.78 -8.09
C TYR A 4 -4.62 7.10 -7.30
N SER A 5 -3.44 7.50 -6.83
CA SER A 5 -3.24 8.74 -6.06
C SER A 5 -1.81 9.28 -6.18
N GLY A 6 -1.61 10.55 -5.84
CA GLY A 6 -0.30 11.20 -5.74
C GLY A 6 0.35 11.59 -7.06
N GLY A 7 -0.34 11.42 -8.18
CA GLY A 7 0.07 11.88 -9.51
C GLY A 7 -0.59 13.18 -9.93
N ARG A 8 -0.23 13.65 -11.14
CA ARG A 8 -0.64 14.97 -11.67
C ARG A 8 -1.73 14.87 -12.73
N THR A 9 -1.85 13.71 -13.39
CA THR A 9 -2.81 13.52 -14.49
C THR A 9 -4.23 13.37 -13.94
N PRO A 10 -5.20 14.17 -14.40
CA PRO A 10 -6.60 13.97 -14.01
C PRO A 10 -7.18 12.73 -14.68
N ASN A 11 -8.03 11.99 -13.96
CA ASN A 11 -8.75 10.81 -14.45
C ASN A 11 -7.84 9.77 -15.14
N PRO A 12 -6.79 9.26 -14.45
CA PRO A 12 -5.90 8.27 -15.04
C PRO A 12 -6.64 6.96 -15.32
N THR A 13 -6.26 6.29 -16.41
CA THR A 13 -6.61 4.88 -16.68
C THR A 13 -5.45 3.98 -16.33
N TYR A 14 -5.71 2.69 -16.12
CA TYR A 14 -4.65 1.70 -15.88
C TYR A 14 -3.51 1.78 -16.91
N GLU A 15 -3.82 1.90 -18.20
CA GLU A 15 -2.81 1.99 -19.27
C GLU A 15 -1.94 3.24 -19.11
N SER A 16 -2.55 4.37 -18.73
CA SER A 16 -1.81 5.60 -18.48
C SER A 16 -0.87 5.45 -17.28
N ILE A 17 -1.30 4.75 -16.23
CA ILE A 17 -0.49 4.48 -15.03
C ILE A 17 0.68 3.55 -15.37
N CYS A 18 0.46 2.51 -16.18
CA CYS A 18 1.51 1.58 -16.60
C CYS A 18 2.64 2.25 -17.37
N SER A 19 2.39 3.39 -18.03
CA SER A 19 3.45 4.17 -18.68
C SER A 19 4.44 4.80 -17.69
N GLY A 20 4.09 4.92 -16.40
CA GLY A 20 4.87 5.57 -15.35
C GLY A 20 4.90 7.10 -15.43
N SER A 21 4.29 7.70 -16.47
CA SER A 21 4.39 9.14 -16.75
C SER A 21 3.41 10.02 -15.97
N THR A 22 2.36 9.43 -15.39
CA THR A 22 1.29 10.16 -14.68
C THR A 22 1.68 10.61 -13.28
N GLY A 23 2.71 9.99 -12.69
CA GLY A 23 3.17 10.19 -11.32
C GLY A 23 2.29 9.54 -10.24
N HIS A 24 1.18 8.91 -10.63
CA HIS A 24 0.29 8.23 -9.67
C HIS A 24 0.94 6.94 -9.15
N ALA A 25 0.67 6.62 -7.89
CA ALA A 25 0.89 5.31 -7.30
C ALA A 25 -0.40 4.48 -7.42
N GLU A 26 -0.25 3.16 -7.59
CA GLU A 26 -1.30 2.22 -7.23
C GLU A 26 -1.46 2.22 -5.71
N VAL A 27 -2.69 2.45 -5.25
CA VAL A 27 -3.01 2.57 -3.83
C VAL A 27 -4.29 1.83 -3.48
N VAL A 28 -4.47 1.60 -2.18
CA VAL A 28 -5.73 1.14 -1.62
C VAL A 28 -6.26 2.22 -0.68
N GLN A 29 -7.46 2.72 -0.94
CA GLN A 29 -8.20 3.53 0.02
C GLN A 29 -8.86 2.59 1.03
N VAL A 30 -8.47 2.71 2.30
CA VAL A 30 -8.95 1.88 3.41
C VAL A 30 -9.86 2.71 4.29
N GLU A 31 -11.09 2.23 4.47
CA GLU A 31 -12.03 2.73 5.47
C GLU A 31 -12.10 1.71 6.61
N TYR A 32 -12.05 2.19 7.86
CA TYR A 32 -12.02 1.34 9.04
C TYR A 32 -12.70 2.04 10.22
N ASN A 33 -13.15 1.27 11.20
CA ASN A 33 -13.71 1.79 12.44
C ASN A 33 -12.60 1.98 13.50
N PRO A 34 -12.27 3.22 13.89
CA PRO A 34 -11.22 3.48 14.87
C PRO A 34 -11.52 2.93 16.27
N THR A 35 -12.77 2.54 16.58
CA THR A 35 -13.11 1.89 17.85
C THR A 35 -12.77 0.39 17.87
N VAL A 36 -12.46 -0.21 16.71
CA VAL A 36 -12.12 -1.63 16.56
C VAL A 36 -10.63 -1.79 16.28
N ILE A 37 -10.08 -0.94 15.42
CA ILE A 37 -8.66 -0.94 15.03
C ILE A 37 -8.19 0.50 14.85
N ASP A 38 -7.08 0.87 15.47
CA ASP A 38 -6.55 2.23 15.37
C ASP A 38 -5.69 2.46 14.11
N THR A 39 -5.43 3.73 13.84
CA THR A 39 -4.59 4.18 12.71
C THR A 39 -3.19 3.56 12.74
N GLU A 40 -2.59 3.45 13.94
CA GLU A 40 -1.24 2.93 14.10
C GLU A 40 -1.17 1.47 13.64
N LYS A 41 -2.16 0.65 14.02
CA LYS A 41 -2.26 -0.75 13.57
C LYS A 41 -2.45 -0.86 12.07
N ILE A 42 -3.27 0.01 11.45
CA ILE A 42 -3.42 0.05 9.99
C ILE A 42 -2.07 0.34 9.31
N LEU A 43 -1.30 1.28 9.83
CA LEU A 43 0.04 1.60 9.31
C LEU A 43 1.06 0.48 9.56
N GLU A 44 1.00 -0.20 10.71
CA GLU A 44 1.81 -1.40 10.95
C GLU A 44 1.52 -2.51 9.95
N VAL A 45 0.23 -2.76 9.66
CA VAL A 45 -0.19 -3.72 8.62
C VAL A 45 0.38 -3.29 7.26
N PHE A 46 0.30 -2.01 6.92
CA PHE A 46 0.92 -1.47 5.71
C PHE A 46 2.40 -1.82 5.65
N PHE A 47 3.20 -1.50 6.68
CA PHE A 47 4.64 -1.83 6.68
C PHE A 47 4.95 -3.34 6.75
N PHE A 48 3.98 -4.17 7.11
CA PHE A 48 4.12 -5.62 7.18
C PHE A 48 3.94 -6.33 5.83
N VAL A 49 3.04 -5.85 4.97
CA VAL A 49 2.58 -6.57 3.76
C VAL A 49 3.46 -6.37 2.53
N HIS A 50 4.37 -5.39 2.55
CA HIS A 50 5.31 -5.11 1.46
C HIS A 50 6.71 -4.79 1.99
N ASP A 51 7.70 -4.71 1.10
CA ASP A 51 9.05 -4.22 1.44
C ASP A 51 9.10 -2.69 1.29
N PRO A 52 9.14 -1.90 2.39
CA PRO A 52 9.13 -0.45 2.36
C PRO A 52 10.50 0.17 2.06
N THR A 53 11.52 -0.65 1.80
CA THR A 53 12.91 -0.22 1.52
C THR A 53 13.20 -0.18 0.02
N GLN A 54 12.30 -0.70 -0.81
CA GLN A 54 12.43 -0.73 -2.26
C GLN A 54 11.89 0.55 -2.90
N LEU A 55 12.80 1.38 -3.42
CA LEU A 55 12.42 2.60 -4.12
C LEU A 55 11.78 2.25 -5.47
N ASN A 56 10.58 2.77 -5.73
CA ASN A 56 9.83 2.62 -6.98
C ASN A 56 9.71 1.15 -7.46
N ARG A 57 9.50 0.23 -6.51
CA ARG A 57 9.45 -1.20 -6.79
C ARG A 57 8.80 -1.97 -5.64
N GLN A 58 8.14 -3.07 -5.97
CA GLN A 58 7.79 -4.12 -5.02
C GLN A 58 8.07 -5.51 -5.60
N GLY A 59 9.17 -6.14 -5.16
CA GLY A 59 9.62 -7.40 -5.73
C GLY A 59 9.96 -7.25 -7.21
N ASN A 60 9.24 -7.95 -8.08
CA ASN A 60 9.43 -7.89 -9.53
C ASN A 60 8.59 -6.79 -10.21
N ASP A 61 7.71 -6.10 -9.48
CA ASP A 61 6.90 -5.01 -10.00
C ASP A 61 7.71 -3.72 -9.91
N VAL A 62 8.21 -3.22 -11.04
CA VAL A 62 9.15 -2.09 -11.11
C VAL A 62 8.50 -0.88 -11.79
N GLY A 63 8.57 0.28 -11.13
CA GLY A 63 7.98 1.52 -11.62
C GLY A 63 7.54 2.45 -10.50
N THR A 64 7.42 3.75 -10.81
CA THR A 64 6.98 4.78 -9.85
C THR A 64 5.55 4.56 -9.36
N GLN A 65 4.74 3.82 -10.13
CA GLN A 65 3.41 3.40 -9.74
C GLN A 65 3.40 2.37 -8.60
N TYR A 66 4.50 1.65 -8.38
CA TYR A 66 4.63 0.64 -7.31
C TYR A 66 5.43 1.16 -6.11
N ARG A 67 5.64 2.47 -6.01
CA ARG A 67 6.36 3.06 -4.87
C ARG A 67 5.56 2.89 -3.58
N SER A 68 6.27 2.74 -2.47
CA SER A 68 5.67 2.79 -1.13
C SER A 68 5.26 4.22 -0.78
N ALA A 69 3.98 4.45 -0.48
CA ALA A 69 3.47 5.77 -0.11
C ALA A 69 2.31 5.70 0.90
N VAL A 70 2.30 6.65 1.83
CA VAL A 70 1.20 6.93 2.77
C VAL A 70 0.66 8.33 2.45
N PHE A 71 -0.59 8.38 2.03
CA PHE A 71 -1.31 9.64 1.79
C PHE A 71 -2.17 9.98 3.01
N TYR A 72 -1.71 10.90 3.87
CA TYR A 72 -2.38 11.21 5.13
C TYR A 72 -3.52 12.22 4.96
N HIS A 73 -4.61 12.02 5.70
CA HIS A 73 -5.76 12.92 5.75
C HIS A 73 -5.65 13.99 6.85
N ASN A 74 -4.83 13.74 7.89
CA ASN A 74 -4.62 14.66 9.00
C ASN A 74 -3.19 14.53 9.59
N ASP A 75 -2.82 15.46 10.47
CA ASP A 75 -1.47 15.53 11.05
C ASP A 75 -1.14 14.38 12.02
N GLU A 76 -2.17 13.77 12.63
CA GLU A 76 -2.00 12.60 13.48
C GLU A 76 -1.52 11.40 12.66
N GLN A 77 -2.17 11.13 11.52
CA GLN A 77 -1.75 10.09 10.58
C GLN A 77 -0.32 10.32 10.06
N LYS A 78 0.03 11.58 9.74
CA LYS A 78 1.38 11.95 9.34
C LYS A 78 2.41 11.62 10.42
N THR A 79 2.12 12.02 11.66
CA THR A 79 2.99 11.80 12.81
C THR A 79 3.20 10.31 13.08
N LEU A 80 2.12 9.53 13.06
CA LEU A 80 2.19 8.07 13.26
C LEU A 80 2.98 7.37 12.15
N ALA A 81 2.77 7.76 10.88
CA ALA A 81 3.53 7.20 9.77
C ALA A 81 5.03 7.48 9.91
N GLN A 82 5.41 8.71 10.26
CA GLN A 82 6.81 9.07 10.46
C GLN A 82 7.42 8.35 11.67
N LYS A 83 6.68 8.25 12.78
CA LYS A 83 7.10 7.50 13.97
C LYS A 83 7.44 6.04 13.62
N LEU A 84 6.56 5.35 12.91
CA LEU A 84 6.77 3.95 12.51
C LEU A 84 7.96 3.80 11.56
N ILE A 85 8.16 4.75 10.63
CA ILE A 85 9.35 4.79 9.76
C ILE A 85 10.63 4.87 10.61
N ASP A 86 10.65 5.75 11.60
CA ASP A 86 11.81 5.97 12.47
C ASP A 86 12.10 4.72 13.32
N GLU A 87 11.06 4.10 13.91
CA GLU A 87 11.16 2.87 14.69
C GLU A 87 11.68 1.70 13.84
N LEU A 88 11.14 1.52 12.62
CA LEU A 88 11.61 0.50 11.69
C LEU A 88 13.09 0.70 11.32
N ASN A 89 13.47 1.95 11.04
CA ASN A 89 14.84 2.32 10.71
C ASN A 89 15.82 2.19 11.89
N ALA A 90 15.34 2.29 13.14
CA ALA A 90 16.11 2.14 14.36
C ALA A 90 16.18 0.67 14.83
N SER A 91 15.24 -0.18 14.40
CA SER A 91 15.12 -1.57 14.87
C SER A 91 16.31 -2.48 14.55
N GLY A 92 17.18 -2.09 13.59
CA GLY A 92 18.28 -2.92 13.09
C GLY A 92 17.84 -4.15 12.28
N LYS A 93 16.52 -4.34 12.06
CA LYS A 93 15.97 -5.51 11.35
C LYS A 93 15.99 -5.37 9.83
N LEU A 94 16.02 -4.14 9.32
CA LEU A 94 15.99 -3.85 7.89
C LEU A 94 17.39 -3.80 7.29
N LYS A 95 17.56 -4.38 6.10
CA LYS A 95 18.82 -4.33 5.34
C LYS A 95 19.08 -2.95 4.73
N SER A 96 18.06 -2.10 4.66
CA SER A 96 18.11 -0.79 4.01
C SER A 96 17.10 0.13 4.70
N LYS A 97 17.27 1.45 4.50
CA LYS A 97 16.36 2.44 5.08
C LYS A 97 14.99 2.37 4.41
N VAL A 98 13.95 2.66 5.18
CA VAL A 98 12.59 2.85 4.66
C VAL A 98 12.58 4.07 3.75
N VAL A 99 12.02 3.90 2.54
CA VAL A 99 11.90 4.93 1.49
C VAL A 99 10.44 5.30 1.22
N THR A 100 9.56 4.99 2.18
CA THR A 100 8.13 5.27 2.06
C THR A 100 7.88 6.78 2.04
N GLU A 101 7.15 7.23 1.04
CA GLU A 101 6.68 8.61 0.94
C GLU A 101 5.57 8.87 1.97
N VAL A 102 5.62 10.00 2.70
CA VAL A 102 4.55 10.45 3.60
C VAL A 102 4.08 11.82 3.14
N THR A 103 2.99 11.85 2.37
CA THR A 103 2.51 13.05 1.67
C THR A 103 1.04 13.31 2.00
N LYS A 104 0.62 14.57 1.94
CA LYS A 104 -0.77 14.93 2.19
C LYS A 104 -1.66 14.31 1.11
N PHE A 105 -2.79 13.74 1.53
CA PHE A 105 -3.81 13.29 0.59
C PHE A 105 -4.41 14.49 -0.18
N GLU A 106 -4.42 14.39 -1.51
CA GLU A 106 -5.04 15.40 -2.37
C GLU A 106 -6.28 14.84 -3.07
N LYS A 107 -6.14 13.72 -3.79
CA LYS A 107 -7.22 13.13 -4.58
C LYS A 107 -7.01 11.64 -4.80
N PHE A 108 -8.11 10.90 -4.81
CA PHE A 108 -8.18 9.48 -5.15
C PHE A 108 -8.97 9.29 -6.44
N PHE A 109 -8.49 8.40 -7.30
CA PHE A 109 -9.19 7.95 -8.50
C PHE A 109 -9.42 6.44 -8.36
N PRO A 110 -10.67 5.96 -8.22
CA PRO A 110 -10.94 4.52 -8.22
C PRO A 110 -10.42 3.87 -9.50
N ALA A 111 -9.77 2.72 -9.36
CA ALA A 111 -9.40 1.89 -10.50
C ALA A 111 -10.64 1.22 -11.09
N GLU A 112 -10.51 0.75 -12.33
CA GLU A 112 -11.56 0.07 -13.08
C GLU A 112 -12.11 -1.16 -12.33
N ASP A 113 -13.38 -1.50 -12.56
CA ASP A 113 -14.09 -2.57 -11.81
C ASP A 113 -13.42 -3.95 -11.89
N TYR A 114 -12.67 -4.21 -12.96
CA TYR A 114 -11.94 -5.47 -13.09
C TYR A 114 -10.71 -5.55 -12.17
N HIS A 115 -10.20 -4.43 -11.66
CA HIS A 115 -9.15 -4.39 -10.63
C HIS A 115 -9.69 -4.55 -9.21
N GLN A 116 -11.00 -4.33 -9.01
CA GLN A 116 -11.61 -4.50 -7.69
C GLN A 116 -11.80 -5.98 -7.38
N ASP A 117 -11.46 -6.35 -6.14
CA ASP A 117 -11.54 -7.73 -5.64
C ASP A 117 -10.76 -8.77 -6.48
N TYR A 118 -9.69 -8.31 -7.15
CA TYR A 118 -9.00 -9.09 -8.18
C TYR A 118 -8.48 -10.44 -7.67
N PHE A 119 -7.87 -10.49 -6.49
CA PHE A 119 -7.32 -11.74 -5.93
C PHE A 119 -8.41 -12.78 -5.65
N ASN A 120 -9.53 -12.37 -5.06
CA ASN A 120 -10.64 -13.26 -4.74
C ASN A 120 -11.35 -13.78 -6.00
N ARG A 121 -11.40 -12.95 -7.06
CA ARG A 121 -11.96 -13.33 -8.36
C ARG A 121 -11.03 -14.18 -9.21
N ASN A 122 -9.72 -14.08 -9.01
CA ASN A 122 -8.70 -14.74 -9.82
C ASN A 122 -7.65 -15.52 -8.99
N PRO A 123 -8.05 -16.34 -7.99
CA PRO A 123 -7.09 -16.91 -7.03
C PRO A 123 -6.13 -17.94 -7.67
N GLY A 124 -6.49 -18.49 -8.83
CA GLY A 124 -5.67 -19.45 -9.61
C GLY A 124 -4.75 -18.79 -10.64
N GLN A 125 -4.80 -17.47 -10.82
CA GLN A 125 -3.88 -16.77 -11.71
C GLN A 125 -2.45 -16.89 -11.15
N GLY A 126 -1.46 -17.13 -12.02
CA GLY A 126 -0.10 -17.50 -11.60
C GLY A 126 0.58 -16.50 -10.64
N TYR A 127 0.45 -15.21 -10.90
CA TYR A 127 0.92 -14.14 -10.01
C TYR A 127 0.14 -14.13 -8.68
N CYS A 128 -1.19 -14.26 -8.71
CA CYS A 128 -1.99 -14.35 -7.49
C CYS A 128 -1.58 -15.54 -6.61
N ALA A 129 -1.37 -16.71 -7.21
CA ALA A 129 -0.96 -17.92 -6.51
C ALA A 129 0.48 -17.83 -5.97
N ALA A 130 1.41 -17.31 -6.76
CA ALA A 130 2.84 -17.29 -6.40
C ALA A 130 3.26 -16.11 -5.52
N VAL A 131 2.60 -14.95 -5.66
CA VAL A 131 3.04 -13.68 -5.03
C VAL A 131 2.04 -13.20 -3.98
N VAL A 132 0.75 -13.15 -4.32
CA VAL A 132 -0.27 -12.55 -3.45
C VAL A 132 -0.69 -13.50 -2.34
N ARG A 133 -0.98 -14.77 -2.66
CA ARG A 133 -1.46 -15.77 -1.70
C ARG A 133 -0.54 -15.94 -0.48
N PRO A 134 0.80 -16.10 -0.63
CA PRO A 134 1.68 -16.22 0.54
C PRO A 134 1.64 -14.98 1.45
N LYS A 135 1.47 -13.79 0.88
CA LYS A 135 1.34 -12.54 1.65
C LYS A 135 0.03 -12.52 2.43
N VAL A 136 -1.08 -12.90 1.79
CA VAL A 136 -2.40 -12.99 2.43
C VAL A 136 -2.38 -14.02 3.56
N GLU A 137 -1.86 -15.22 3.33
CA GLU A 137 -1.77 -16.26 4.37
C GLU A 137 -0.93 -15.81 5.57
N LYS A 138 0.19 -15.14 5.32
CA LYS A 138 1.03 -14.56 6.36
C LYS A 138 0.28 -13.47 7.16
N PHE A 139 -0.48 -12.60 6.48
CA PHE A 139 -1.31 -11.59 7.11
C PHE A 139 -2.40 -12.22 7.99
N LEU A 140 -3.18 -13.16 7.45
CA LEU A 140 -4.26 -13.85 8.17
C LEU A 140 -3.74 -14.57 9.42
N LYS A 141 -2.54 -15.16 9.34
CA LYS A 141 -1.91 -15.82 10.49
C LYS A 141 -1.48 -14.82 11.57
N THR A 142 -0.90 -13.68 11.19
CA THR A 142 -0.36 -12.69 12.13
C THR A 142 -1.46 -11.85 12.79
N TYR A 143 -2.49 -11.45 12.04
CA TYR A 143 -3.50 -10.50 12.50
C TYR A 143 -4.85 -11.15 12.81
N LYS A 144 -4.88 -12.46 13.06
CA LYS A 144 -6.10 -13.25 13.28
C LYS A 144 -7.07 -12.63 14.30
N GLU A 145 -6.56 -11.99 15.34
CA GLU A 145 -7.36 -11.37 16.41
C GLU A 145 -8.18 -10.15 15.96
N TYR A 146 -7.80 -9.50 14.85
CA TYR A 146 -8.50 -8.35 14.27
C TYR A 146 -9.48 -8.75 13.16
N LEU A 147 -9.55 -10.04 12.82
CA LEU A 147 -10.42 -10.56 11.77
C LEU A 147 -11.68 -11.13 12.43
N ILE A 148 -12.82 -10.53 12.10
CA ILE A 148 -14.15 -10.92 12.59
C ILE A 148 -14.68 -12.09 11.75
#